data_AF-A0A7C7TTI5-F1
#
_entry.id   AF-A0A7C7TTI5-F1
#
_cell.length_a   1.000
_cell.length_b   1.000
_cell.length_c   1.000
_cell.angle_alpha   90.00
_cell.angle_beta   90.00
_cell.angle_gamma   90.00
#
_symmetry.space_group_name_H-M   'P 1'
#
loop_
_entity.id
_entity.type
_entity.pdbx_description
1 polymer ?
#
loop_
_entity_poly.entity_id
_entity_poly.type
_entity_poly.pdbx_seq_one_letter_code
_entity_poly.pdbx_strand_id
1 'polypeptide(L)'
;MNNRNTRFSATKGSDLTRKTAIVCALFAALPYSQLNAQENAWSGLARSQFDSAALTLRIPCVVLEDEIGNSLPGFSPAFALNLLLISDDEDNQLLRLVEPLQEFAEVPASCLDTLKVSSDGTTATYSTNSTELDIDAAVYANRYYTIELQANLEGQGPIDFSVLSAESRIYRAPMFRGDTLLIIIPAPPFVADFIYDDALIVSSVQKVYTDLAVYEPSTIDVSCSYFDPLGLLELVDVVNGNSRYRLKSTVTAANNNTSFSVRCSVFNRDLNRDVIDIDILSWFIQI
;
A
#
# COMPACT_ATOMS: atom_id res chain seq x y z
N MET A 1 59.61 -42.26 -14.25
CA MET A 1 59.81 -40.98 -14.96
C MET A 1 58.47 -40.52 -15.52
N ASN A 2 58.07 -39.30 -15.13
CA ASN A 2 57.02 -38.40 -15.67
C ASN A 2 55.58 -38.92 -15.80
N ASN A 3 54.64 -38.52 -14.93
CA ASN A 3 53.89 -37.25 -14.89
C ASN A 3 53.17 -36.86 -16.20
N ARG A 4 51.83 -36.89 -16.18
CA ARG A 4 51.00 -35.71 -16.47
C ARG A 4 49.55 -35.87 -15.96
N ASN A 5 49.18 -34.85 -15.18
CA ASN A 5 47.88 -34.54 -14.60
C ASN A 5 46.75 -34.41 -15.63
N THR A 6 45.57 -34.91 -15.28
CA THR A 6 44.31 -34.19 -15.50
C THR A 6 43.46 -34.30 -14.23
N ARG A 7 43.49 -33.23 -13.42
CA ARG A 7 42.44 -32.95 -12.44
C ARG A 7 41.23 -32.47 -13.22
N PHE A 8 40.10 -33.15 -13.09
CA PHE A 8 38.80 -32.50 -13.19
C PHE A 8 38.11 -32.65 -11.83
N SER A 9 37.85 -31.48 -11.25
CA SER A 9 37.24 -31.30 -9.94
C SER A 9 35.79 -31.76 -10.01
N ALA A 10 35.45 -32.78 -9.23
CA ALA A 10 34.08 -33.05 -8.82
C ALA A 10 33.72 -32.03 -7.74
N THR A 11 32.92 -31.01 -8.08
CA THR A 11 32.25 -30.11 -7.11
C THR A 11 31.31 -29.20 -7.86
N LYS A 12 30.06 -29.64 -8.05
CA LYS A 12 28.86 -28.83 -8.25
C LYS A 12 27.68 -29.78 -8.47
N GLY A 13 27.08 -30.24 -7.38
CA GLY A 13 25.93 -31.15 -7.44
C GLY A 13 25.08 -31.22 -6.18
N SER A 14 25.46 -30.54 -5.10
CA SER A 14 24.78 -30.64 -3.79
C SER A 14 24.03 -29.39 -3.34
N ASP A 15 24.29 -28.21 -3.92
CA ASP A 15 23.63 -26.96 -3.51
C ASP A 15 22.30 -26.69 -4.22
N LEU A 16 22.11 -27.23 -5.44
CA LEU A 16 20.88 -27.02 -6.20
C LEU A 16 19.74 -27.89 -5.70
N THR A 17 20.05 -29.10 -5.22
CA THR A 17 19.09 -30.11 -4.74
C THR A 17 18.60 -29.85 -3.31
N ARG A 18 19.36 -29.15 -2.47
CA ARG A 18 18.90 -28.70 -1.15
C ARG A 18 17.92 -27.53 -1.24
N LYS A 19 18.17 -26.57 -2.15
CA LYS A 19 17.24 -25.46 -2.44
C LYS A 19 15.88 -25.95 -2.95
N THR A 20 15.82 -27.07 -3.67
CA THR A 20 14.55 -27.63 -4.17
C THR A 20 13.75 -28.41 -3.13
N ALA A 21 14.40 -29.00 -2.12
CA ALA A 21 13.73 -29.83 -1.11
C ALA A 21 13.13 -29.01 0.05
N ILE A 22 13.71 -27.85 0.36
CA ILE A 22 13.35 -27.01 1.50
C ILE A 22 12.19 -26.05 1.13
N VAL A 23 12.19 -25.58 -0.12
CA VAL A 23 11.01 -24.99 -0.77
C VAL A 23 9.80 -25.92 -0.61
N CYS A 24 9.92 -27.21 -0.91
CA CYS A 24 8.81 -28.16 -0.86
C CYS A 24 8.03 -28.24 0.47
N ALA A 25 8.54 -27.74 1.61
CA ALA A 25 7.79 -27.67 2.87
C ALA A 25 6.74 -26.54 2.90
N LEU A 26 7.07 -25.34 2.39
CA LEU A 26 6.08 -24.32 2.04
C LEU A 26 5.08 -24.86 1.01
N PHE A 27 5.57 -25.63 0.03
CA PHE A 27 4.80 -26.16 -1.10
C PHE A 27 4.11 -27.51 -0.86
N ALA A 28 4.16 -28.08 0.35
CA ALA A 28 3.29 -29.20 0.70
C ALA A 28 1.94 -28.72 1.27
N ALA A 29 1.90 -27.49 1.80
CA ALA A 29 0.69 -26.83 2.30
C ALA A 29 -0.02 -26.00 1.22
N LEU A 30 0.71 -25.43 0.26
CA LEU A 30 0.17 -24.52 -0.77
C LEU A 30 -0.56 -25.14 -2.00
N PRO A 31 -0.42 -26.43 -2.41
CA PRO A 31 -0.93 -26.87 -3.71
C PRO A 31 -2.36 -27.43 -3.65
N TYR A 32 -3.08 -27.24 -2.55
CA TYR A 32 -4.48 -27.68 -2.42
C TYR A 32 -5.44 -26.52 -2.12
N SER A 33 -5.18 -25.33 -2.67
CA SER A 33 -6.21 -24.30 -2.77
C SER A 33 -7.23 -24.71 -3.84
N GLN A 34 -8.22 -25.50 -3.44
CA GLN A 34 -9.42 -25.64 -4.26
C GLN A 34 -10.06 -24.24 -4.36
N LEU A 35 -10.03 -23.70 -5.58
CA LEU A 35 -10.85 -22.58 -6.04
C LEU A 35 -12.32 -22.87 -5.73
N ASN A 36 -12.76 -22.60 -4.50
CA ASN A 36 -14.14 -22.36 -4.19
C ASN A 36 -14.26 -20.88 -3.86
N ALA A 37 -15.25 -20.26 -4.52
CA ALA A 37 -15.65 -18.88 -4.36
C ALA A 37 -16.16 -18.59 -2.94
N GLN A 38 -15.28 -18.69 -1.95
CA GLN A 38 -15.42 -17.96 -0.71
C GLN A 38 -15.41 -16.48 -1.10
N GLU A 39 -16.37 -15.70 -0.61
CA GLU A 39 -16.26 -14.23 -0.63
C GLU A 39 -14.82 -13.86 -0.31
N ASN A 40 -14.18 -13.10 -1.21
CA ASN A 40 -12.76 -12.78 -1.09
C ASN A 40 -12.52 -12.26 0.33
N ALA A 41 -11.90 -13.09 1.20
CA ALA A 41 -11.76 -12.80 2.63
C ALA A 41 -10.95 -11.54 2.89
N TRP A 42 -10.22 -11.09 1.85
CA TRP A 42 -9.43 -9.88 1.80
C TRP A 42 -10.12 -8.71 1.07
N SER A 43 -11.38 -8.87 0.63
CA SER A 43 -12.14 -7.83 -0.06
C SER A 43 -12.31 -6.60 0.84
N GLY A 44 -11.95 -5.43 0.31
CA GLY A 44 -12.02 -4.17 1.05
C GLY A 44 -10.90 -3.95 2.07
N LEU A 45 -10.02 -4.93 2.30
CA LEU A 45 -8.87 -4.76 3.17
C LEU A 45 -7.79 -3.95 2.45
N ALA A 46 -7.59 -2.71 2.91
CA ALA A 46 -6.47 -1.90 2.45
C ALA A 46 -5.13 -2.39 3.02
N ARG A 47 -5.15 -2.98 4.22
CA ARG A 47 -3.99 -3.47 4.99
C ARG A 47 -4.29 -4.78 5.71
N SER A 48 -3.24 -5.42 6.22
CA SER A 48 -3.38 -6.56 7.12
C SER A 48 -4.23 -6.18 8.33
N GLN A 49 -5.15 -7.07 8.68
CA GLN A 49 -6.11 -6.83 9.73
C GLN A 49 -6.28 -8.09 10.56
N PHE A 50 -6.18 -7.96 11.87
CA PHE A 50 -6.58 -9.03 12.77
C PHE A 50 -8.10 -8.98 12.95
N ASP A 51 -8.77 -10.00 12.42
CA ASP A 51 -10.19 -10.25 12.64
C ASP A 51 -10.37 -10.94 14.00
N SER A 52 -10.84 -10.19 14.99
CA SER A 52 -10.98 -10.67 16.36
C SER A 52 -12.08 -11.71 16.52
N ALA A 53 -13.13 -11.69 15.67
CA ALA A 53 -14.20 -12.67 15.71
C ALA A 53 -13.78 -14.02 15.11
N ALA A 54 -12.95 -13.99 14.07
CA ALA A 54 -12.39 -15.17 13.41
C ALA A 54 -11.03 -15.61 14.00
N LEU A 55 -10.48 -14.84 14.96
CA LEU A 55 -9.13 -15.02 15.51
C LEU A 55 -8.06 -15.15 14.42
N THR A 56 -8.20 -14.41 13.33
CA THR A 56 -7.40 -14.59 12.11
C THR A 56 -6.76 -13.29 11.69
N LEU A 57 -5.44 -13.30 11.54
CA LEU A 57 -4.71 -12.24 10.85
C LEU A 57 -4.89 -12.43 9.35
N ARG A 58 -5.68 -11.55 8.74
CA ARG A 58 -5.92 -11.51 7.29
C ARG A 58 -4.89 -10.62 6.64
N ILE A 59 -4.10 -11.18 5.74
CA ILE A 59 -3.01 -10.48 5.04
C ILE A 59 -3.42 -10.35 3.57
N PRO A 60 -3.94 -9.19 3.12
CA PRO A 60 -4.45 -9.03 1.77
C PRO A 60 -3.35 -9.09 0.71
N CYS A 61 -2.12 -8.73 1.08
CA CYS A 61 -0.96 -8.89 0.23
C CYS A 61 0.33 -8.89 1.04
N VAL A 62 1.24 -9.81 0.71
CA VAL A 62 2.61 -9.87 1.21
C VAL A 62 3.57 -10.21 0.07
N VAL A 63 4.67 -9.47 -0.03
CA VAL A 63 5.73 -9.70 -1.03
C VAL A 63 6.64 -10.84 -0.56
N LEU A 64 6.88 -11.82 -1.43
CA LEU A 64 7.79 -12.93 -1.13
C LEU A 64 9.20 -12.62 -1.62
N GLU A 65 10.16 -12.59 -0.69
CA GLU A 65 11.55 -12.21 -0.94
C GLU A 65 12.54 -13.17 -0.29
N ASP A 66 13.77 -13.19 -0.81
CA ASP A 66 14.90 -13.78 -0.11
C ASP A 66 15.40 -12.88 1.04
N GLU A 67 16.34 -13.37 1.85
CA GLU A 67 16.92 -12.65 2.98
C GLU A 67 17.51 -11.28 2.63
N ILE A 68 17.86 -11.04 1.35
CA ILE A 68 18.50 -9.81 0.85
C ILE A 68 17.48 -8.91 0.13
N GLY A 69 16.21 -9.33 0.02
CA GLY A 69 15.13 -8.56 -0.60
C GLY A 69 14.98 -8.78 -2.11
N ASN A 70 15.51 -9.87 -2.66
CA ASN A 70 15.28 -10.21 -4.07
C ASN A 70 14.07 -11.15 -4.22
N SER A 71 13.42 -11.10 -5.37
CA SER A 71 12.41 -12.08 -5.75
C SER A 71 12.99 -13.50 -5.73
N LEU A 72 12.27 -14.45 -5.12
CA LEU A 72 12.65 -15.86 -5.12
C LEU A 72 12.25 -16.51 -6.46
N PRO A 73 13.21 -17.03 -7.27
CA PRO A 73 12.89 -17.61 -8.57
C PRO A 73 12.01 -18.86 -8.45
N GLY A 74 10.99 -18.95 -9.30
CA GLY A 74 10.07 -20.09 -9.32
C GLY A 74 8.82 -19.91 -8.45
N PHE A 75 8.64 -18.73 -7.83
CA PHE A 75 7.45 -18.40 -7.06
C PHE A 75 6.75 -17.17 -7.60
N SER A 76 5.46 -17.09 -7.30
CA SER A 76 4.70 -15.86 -7.41
C SER A 76 5.33 -14.78 -6.53
N PRO A 77 5.44 -13.53 -7.01
CA PRO A 77 6.14 -12.47 -6.29
C PRO A 77 5.38 -11.96 -5.05
N ALA A 78 4.08 -12.24 -4.93
CA ALA A 78 3.28 -11.88 -3.77
C ALA A 78 2.14 -12.86 -3.53
N PHE A 79 1.63 -12.86 -2.29
CA PHE A 79 0.54 -13.74 -1.84
C PHE A 79 -0.46 -12.99 -0.95
N ALA A 80 -1.70 -13.45 -0.89
CA ALA A 80 -2.63 -13.14 0.19
C ALA A 80 -2.74 -14.36 1.11
N LEU A 81 -2.65 -14.13 2.42
CA LEU A 81 -2.53 -15.18 3.43
C LEU A 81 -3.55 -14.99 4.56
N ASN A 82 -3.84 -16.07 5.26
CA ASN A 82 -4.58 -16.06 6.53
C ASN A 82 -3.78 -16.81 7.59
N LEU A 83 -3.57 -16.17 8.75
CA LEU A 83 -2.91 -16.79 9.89
C LEU A 83 -3.90 -16.88 11.06
N LEU A 84 -4.35 -18.10 11.39
CA LEU A 84 -5.28 -18.37 12.49
C LEU A 84 -4.52 -18.43 13.82
N LEU A 85 -4.92 -17.65 14.80
CA LEU A 85 -4.39 -17.75 16.16
C LEU A 85 -4.79 -19.09 16.78
N ILE A 86 -3.81 -19.95 17.06
CA ILE A 86 -4.03 -21.29 17.63
C ILE A 86 -3.58 -21.40 19.10
N SER A 87 -2.80 -20.42 19.56
CA SER A 87 -2.33 -20.29 20.94
C SER A 87 -2.12 -18.81 21.25
N ASP A 88 -2.65 -18.33 22.37
CA ASP A 88 -2.55 -16.95 22.84
C ASP A 88 -1.77 -16.83 24.18
N ASP A 89 -1.12 -17.92 24.61
CA ASP A 89 -0.26 -17.96 25.79
C ASP A 89 0.81 -16.86 25.72
N GLU A 90 1.01 -16.09 26.81
CA GLU A 90 1.91 -14.92 26.86
C GLU A 90 3.33 -15.19 26.32
N ASP A 91 3.84 -16.41 26.49
CA ASP A 91 5.17 -16.82 26.03
C ASP A 91 5.16 -17.73 24.79
N ASN A 92 3.98 -18.05 24.24
CA ASN A 92 3.82 -18.99 23.13
C ASN A 92 2.62 -18.64 22.23
N GLN A 93 2.57 -17.39 21.78
CA GLN A 93 1.62 -16.97 20.76
C GLN A 93 1.98 -17.58 19.42
N LEU A 94 1.06 -18.37 18.87
CA LEU A 94 1.24 -19.10 17.62
C LEU A 94 0.10 -18.82 16.66
N LEU A 95 0.45 -18.43 15.44
CA LEU A 95 -0.49 -18.28 14.35
C LEU A 95 -0.20 -19.31 13.26
N ARG A 96 -1.19 -20.12 12.90
CA ARG A 96 -1.08 -21.15 11.88
C ARG A 96 -1.48 -20.61 10.52
N LEU A 97 -0.67 -20.86 9.49
CA LEU A 97 -1.06 -20.64 8.11
C LEU A 97 -2.25 -21.54 7.75
N VAL A 98 -3.34 -20.92 7.27
CA VAL A 98 -4.57 -21.61 6.90
C VAL A 98 -5.10 -21.13 5.55
N GLU A 99 -5.91 -21.96 4.91
CA GLU A 99 -6.68 -21.58 3.72
C GLU A 99 -7.81 -20.59 4.07
N PRO A 100 -8.25 -19.73 3.13
CA PRO A 100 -7.77 -19.64 1.75
C PRO A 100 -6.40 -18.93 1.63
N LEU A 101 -5.66 -19.27 0.57
CA LEU A 101 -4.42 -18.63 0.12
C LEU A 101 -4.57 -18.19 -1.34
N GLN A 102 -4.00 -17.04 -1.71
CA GLN A 102 -4.04 -16.53 -3.08
C GLN A 102 -2.65 -16.11 -3.55
N GLU A 103 -2.31 -16.47 -4.78
CA GLU A 103 -1.08 -16.00 -5.44
C GLU A 103 -1.37 -14.80 -6.35
N PHE A 104 -0.40 -13.89 -6.44
CA PHE A 104 -0.43 -12.78 -7.38
C PHE A 104 0.65 -12.95 -8.45
N ALA A 105 0.29 -12.75 -9.72
CA ALA A 105 1.24 -12.83 -10.83
C ALA A 105 2.26 -11.67 -10.82
N GLU A 106 1.90 -10.53 -10.22
CA GLU A 106 2.70 -9.32 -10.08
C GLU A 106 2.47 -8.74 -8.68
N VAL A 107 3.42 -7.96 -8.16
CA VAL A 107 3.26 -7.31 -6.86
C VAL A 107 2.26 -6.15 -6.99
N PRO A 108 1.12 -6.17 -6.29
CA PRO A 108 0.22 -5.04 -6.24
C PRO A 108 0.93 -3.81 -5.65
N ALA A 109 0.68 -2.61 -6.20
CA ALA A 109 1.29 -1.39 -5.67
C ALA A 109 0.92 -1.11 -4.19
N SER A 110 -0.19 -1.66 -3.73
CA SER A 110 -0.66 -1.60 -2.34
C SER A 110 0.05 -2.57 -1.39
N CYS A 111 0.88 -3.47 -1.91
CA CYS A 111 1.53 -4.52 -1.14
C CYS A 111 2.75 -3.97 -0.40
N LEU A 112 2.61 -3.79 0.92
CA LEU A 112 3.69 -3.24 1.75
C LEU A 112 4.24 -4.23 2.78
N ASP A 113 3.56 -5.36 2.99
CA ASP A 113 4.03 -6.39 3.90
C ASP A 113 5.05 -7.27 3.19
N THR A 114 5.98 -7.85 3.94
CA THR A 114 7.03 -8.73 3.39
C THR A 114 7.04 -10.07 4.08
N LEU A 115 7.38 -11.11 3.33
CA LEU A 115 7.66 -12.46 3.80
C LEU A 115 9.03 -12.85 3.28
N LYS A 116 10.02 -12.81 4.16
CA LYS A 116 11.42 -13.09 3.81
C LYS A 116 11.79 -14.51 4.19
N VAL A 117 12.35 -15.25 3.23
CA VAL A 117 12.86 -16.60 3.48
C VAL A 117 14.37 -16.53 3.71
N SER A 118 14.85 -17.16 4.77
CA SER A 118 16.27 -17.22 5.08
C SER A 118 17.07 -17.88 3.96
N SER A 119 18.35 -17.54 3.85
CA SER A 119 19.23 -18.06 2.78
C SER A 119 19.39 -19.59 2.78
N ASP A 120 19.25 -20.23 3.93
CA ASP A 120 19.21 -21.68 4.10
C ASP A 120 17.81 -22.30 3.89
N GLY A 121 16.78 -21.46 3.76
CA GLY A 121 15.38 -21.84 3.53
C GLY A 121 14.66 -22.38 4.77
N THR A 122 15.29 -22.32 5.94
CA THR A 122 14.77 -22.97 7.15
C THR A 122 13.76 -22.12 7.91
N THR A 123 13.74 -20.81 7.64
CA THR A 123 12.84 -19.87 8.33
C THR A 123 12.18 -18.93 7.34
N ALA A 124 10.97 -18.49 7.69
CA ALA A 124 10.29 -17.38 7.02
C ALA A 124 9.90 -16.32 8.05
N THR A 125 10.24 -15.07 7.77
CA THR A 125 9.89 -13.92 8.60
C THR A 125 8.86 -13.07 7.88
N TYR A 126 7.67 -12.96 8.46
CA TYR A 126 6.66 -12.01 8.04
C TYR A 126 6.86 -10.69 8.78
N SER A 127 6.78 -9.57 8.07
CA SER A 127 6.91 -8.23 8.65
C SER A 127 5.93 -7.25 8.05
N THR A 128 5.30 -6.45 8.91
CA THR A 128 4.38 -5.37 8.57
C THR A 128 4.49 -4.24 9.58
N ASN A 129 4.26 -3.00 9.14
CA ASN A 129 4.32 -1.81 10.00
C ASN A 129 2.95 -1.15 10.24
N SER A 130 1.88 -1.76 9.74
CA SER A 130 0.55 -1.15 9.82
C SER A 130 -0.59 -2.16 9.81
N THR A 131 -0.50 -3.18 10.65
CA THR A 131 -1.63 -4.07 10.89
C THR A 131 -2.73 -3.35 11.67
N GLU A 132 -3.97 -3.51 11.24
CA GLU A 132 -5.16 -2.99 11.91
C GLU A 132 -5.77 -4.05 12.83
N LEU A 133 -6.50 -3.61 13.85
CA LEU A 133 -7.43 -4.46 14.58
C LEU A 133 -8.84 -4.09 14.11
N ASP A 134 -9.68 -5.08 13.81
CA ASP A 134 -11.07 -4.89 13.37
C ASP A 134 -12.02 -4.37 14.47
N ILE A 135 -11.50 -3.98 15.63
CA ILE A 135 -12.30 -3.56 16.79
C ILE A 135 -12.73 -2.10 16.65
N ASP A 136 -14.04 -1.89 16.57
CA ASP A 136 -14.75 -0.60 16.53
C ASP A 136 -14.72 0.22 17.85
N ALA A 137 -13.58 0.26 18.55
CA ALA A 137 -13.44 1.25 19.62
C ALA A 137 -12.86 2.54 19.03
N ALA A 138 -13.48 3.69 19.30
CA ALA A 138 -12.90 5.01 18.99
C ALA A 138 -11.46 5.19 19.54
N VAL A 139 -11.06 4.36 20.52
CA VAL A 139 -9.70 4.27 21.08
C VAL A 139 -8.70 3.63 20.10
N TYR A 140 -9.14 2.71 19.23
CA TYR A 140 -8.31 1.95 18.29
C TYR A 140 -8.40 2.44 16.84
N ALA A 141 -9.32 3.35 16.52
CA ALA A 141 -9.57 3.86 15.17
C ALA A 141 -8.34 4.48 14.44
N ASN A 142 -7.23 4.70 15.15
CA ASN A 142 -5.95 5.14 14.58
C ASN A 142 -4.75 4.41 15.18
N ARG A 143 -4.95 3.19 15.71
CA ARG A 143 -3.87 2.38 16.24
C ARG A 143 -3.53 1.29 15.23
N TYR A 144 -2.26 1.27 14.87
CA TYR A 144 -1.68 0.29 13.97
C TYR A 144 -0.64 -0.52 14.74
N TYR A 145 -0.29 -1.68 14.22
CA TYR A 145 0.70 -2.55 14.84
C TYR A 145 1.82 -2.84 13.85
N THR A 146 3.04 -2.68 14.35
CA THR A 146 4.22 -3.28 13.73
C THR A 146 4.32 -4.70 14.24
N ILE A 147 4.23 -5.66 13.34
CA ILE A 147 4.24 -7.09 13.68
C ILE A 147 5.39 -7.75 12.92
N GLU A 148 6.17 -8.54 13.65
CA GLU A 148 7.14 -9.46 13.10
C GLU A 148 6.82 -10.87 13.59
N LEU A 149 6.63 -11.79 12.65
CA LEU A 149 6.36 -13.19 12.93
C LEU A 149 7.43 -14.06 12.28
N GLN A 150 7.75 -15.20 12.88
CA GLN A 150 8.69 -16.15 12.32
C GLN A 150 8.12 -17.57 12.30
N ALA A 151 8.20 -18.22 11.15
CA ALA A 151 7.90 -19.63 10.99
C ALA A 151 9.19 -20.44 10.80
N ASN A 152 9.20 -21.64 11.39
CA ASN A 152 10.19 -22.68 11.08
C ASN A 152 9.64 -23.57 9.95
N LEU A 153 10.42 -23.72 8.89
CA LEU A 153 10.07 -24.43 7.65
C LEU A 153 10.70 -25.83 7.57
N GLU A 154 11.53 -26.23 8.53
CA GLU A 154 12.20 -27.54 8.55
C GLU A 154 11.27 -28.69 8.97
N GLY A 155 10.15 -28.35 9.62
CA GLY A 155 9.18 -29.32 10.12
C GLY A 155 8.34 -29.97 9.02
N GLN A 156 7.98 -31.24 9.22
CA GLN A 156 6.89 -31.87 8.48
C GLN A 156 5.59 -31.65 9.24
N GLY A 157 4.85 -30.59 8.92
CA GLY A 157 3.64 -30.21 9.64
C GLY A 157 3.00 -28.93 9.10
N PRO A 158 1.93 -28.44 9.75
CA PRO A 158 1.41 -27.11 9.46
C PRO A 158 2.47 -26.04 9.72
N ILE A 159 2.41 -24.95 8.97
CA ILE A 159 3.33 -23.83 9.12
C ILE A 159 2.78 -22.93 10.21
N ASP A 160 3.46 -22.92 11.35
CA ASP A 160 3.11 -22.11 12.50
C ASP A 160 4.13 -20.96 12.64
N PHE A 161 3.60 -19.77 12.86
CA PHE A 161 4.33 -18.53 13.05
C PHE A 161 4.31 -18.17 14.53
N SER A 162 5.49 -18.05 15.13
CA SER A 162 5.67 -17.45 16.46
C SER A 162 5.75 -15.93 16.34
N VAL A 163 5.18 -15.22 17.32
CA VAL A 163 5.33 -13.77 17.41
C VAL A 163 6.75 -13.42 17.88
N LEU A 164 7.50 -12.68 17.05
CA LEU A 164 8.79 -12.12 17.46
C LEU A 164 8.62 -10.75 18.10
N SER A 165 7.79 -9.90 17.49
CA SER A 165 7.44 -8.59 18.03
C SER A 165 6.03 -8.18 17.58
N ALA A 166 5.35 -7.43 18.46
CA ALA A 166 4.05 -6.84 18.19
C ALA A 166 3.95 -5.50 18.93
N GLU A 167 4.38 -4.43 18.27
CA GLU A 167 4.46 -3.10 18.86
C GLU A 167 3.32 -2.22 18.39
N SER A 168 2.61 -1.58 19.32
CA SER A 168 1.58 -0.62 18.94
C SER A 168 2.19 0.69 18.46
N ARG A 169 1.76 1.16 17.30
CA ARG A 169 2.01 2.48 16.75
C ARG A 169 0.72 3.29 16.76
N ILE A 170 0.74 4.45 17.39
CA ILE A 170 -0.39 5.38 17.33
C ILE A 170 -0.18 6.26 16.10
N TYR A 171 -1.08 6.12 15.13
CA TYR A 171 -1.15 7.02 14.01
C TYR A 171 -1.94 8.27 14.39
N ARG A 172 -1.46 9.44 13.97
CA ARG A 172 -2.22 10.68 14.04
C ARG A 172 -2.40 11.18 12.63
N ALA A 173 -3.65 11.21 12.17
CA ALA A 173 -3.99 11.70 10.86
C ALA A 173 -3.43 13.13 10.64
N PRO A 174 -2.79 13.39 9.49
CA PRO A 174 -2.47 14.72 9.02
C PRO A 174 -3.63 15.70 9.21
N MET A 175 -3.28 16.92 9.63
CA MET A 175 -4.23 18.02 9.74
C MET A 175 -3.72 19.20 8.92
N PHE A 176 -4.52 19.66 7.97
CA PHE A 176 -4.25 20.90 7.26
C PHE A 176 -4.59 22.09 8.15
N ARG A 177 -3.64 23.02 8.32
CA ARG A 177 -3.80 24.22 9.15
C ARG A 177 -3.74 25.52 8.36
N GLY A 178 -3.60 25.42 7.05
CA GLY A 178 -3.52 26.58 6.16
C GLY A 178 -4.91 27.09 5.78
N ASP A 179 -4.92 28.28 5.19
CA ASP A 179 -6.12 28.84 4.60
C ASP A 179 -6.38 28.27 3.20
N THR A 180 -7.65 28.04 2.88
CA THR A 180 -8.13 27.76 1.53
C THR A 180 -8.54 29.07 0.86
N LEU A 181 -8.07 29.33 -0.36
CA LEU A 181 -8.39 30.55 -1.07
C LEU A 181 -9.67 30.38 -1.90
N LEU A 182 -10.65 31.23 -1.61
CA LEU A 182 -11.92 31.31 -2.33
C LEU A 182 -11.87 32.50 -3.29
N ILE A 183 -12.03 32.24 -4.58
CA ILE A 183 -11.98 33.23 -5.64
C ILE A 183 -13.36 33.29 -6.30
N ILE A 184 -13.96 34.47 -6.30
CA ILE A 184 -15.20 34.73 -7.05
C ILE A 184 -14.79 35.22 -8.43
N ILE A 185 -15.22 34.53 -9.48
CA ILE A 185 -14.96 34.97 -10.85
C ILE A 185 -15.89 36.16 -11.14
N PRO A 186 -15.35 37.35 -11.46
CA PRO A 186 -16.17 38.54 -11.68
C PRO A 186 -17.05 38.40 -12.93
N ALA A 187 -18.25 39.00 -12.87
CA ALA A 187 -19.13 39.11 -14.03
C ALA A 187 -18.49 39.98 -15.14
N PRO A 188 -18.88 39.78 -16.41
CA PRO A 188 -18.41 40.59 -17.55
C PRO A 188 -18.51 42.11 -17.25
N PRO A 189 -17.57 42.95 -17.76
CA PRO A 189 -16.69 42.73 -18.92
C PRO A 189 -15.27 42.26 -18.56
N PHE A 190 -15.02 41.82 -17.33
CA PHE A 190 -13.74 41.17 -17.01
C PHE A 190 -13.67 39.86 -17.78
N VAL A 191 -12.80 39.82 -18.79
CA VAL A 191 -12.68 38.67 -19.69
C VAL A 191 -12.18 37.49 -18.87
N ALA A 192 -12.97 36.42 -18.81
CA ALA A 192 -12.60 35.14 -18.19
C ALA A 192 -11.50 34.40 -18.97
N ASP A 193 -10.55 35.13 -19.55
CA ASP A 193 -9.35 34.65 -20.24
C ASP A 193 -8.24 34.30 -19.22
N PHE A 194 -8.63 33.97 -17.98
CA PHE A 194 -7.67 33.44 -17.02
C PHE A 194 -7.29 32.03 -17.45
N ILE A 195 -6.00 31.82 -17.63
CA ILE A 195 -5.44 30.52 -17.97
C ILE A 195 -5.08 29.81 -16.66
N TYR A 196 -5.78 28.72 -16.39
CA TYR A 196 -5.48 27.82 -15.28
C TYR A 196 -4.41 26.84 -15.75
N ASP A 197 -3.18 26.99 -15.26
CA ASP A 197 -2.06 26.15 -15.64
C ASP A 197 -1.49 25.36 -14.47
N ASP A 198 -0.53 24.49 -14.74
CA ASP A 198 0.07 23.63 -13.73
C ASP A 198 0.88 24.40 -12.67
N ALA A 199 1.18 25.70 -12.85
CA ALA A 199 1.82 26.48 -11.79
C ALA A 199 0.90 26.65 -10.57
N LEU A 200 -0.42 26.67 -10.77
CA LEU A 200 -1.41 26.65 -9.69
C LEU A 200 -1.43 25.31 -8.96
N ILE A 201 -1.22 24.20 -9.68
CA ILE A 201 -1.07 22.87 -9.07
C ILE A 201 0.21 22.82 -8.24
N VAL A 202 1.35 23.23 -8.81
CA VAL A 202 2.66 23.22 -8.14
C VAL A 202 2.64 24.08 -6.87
N SER A 203 2.07 25.29 -6.95
CA SER A 203 1.94 26.16 -5.78
C SER A 203 0.99 25.58 -4.72
N SER A 204 -0.08 24.90 -5.14
CA SER A 204 -0.99 24.21 -4.20
C SER A 204 -0.31 23.05 -3.49
N VAL A 205 0.49 22.23 -4.19
CA VAL A 205 1.32 21.17 -3.59
C VAL A 205 2.27 21.76 -2.54
N GLN A 206 3.00 22.83 -2.89
CA GLN A 206 3.92 23.50 -1.96
C GLN A 206 3.21 24.05 -0.72
N LYS A 207 2.02 24.63 -0.92
CA LYS A 207 1.19 25.13 0.18
C LYS A 207 0.74 24.01 1.11
N VAL A 208 0.29 22.88 0.57
CA VAL A 208 -0.06 21.70 1.38
C VAL A 208 1.15 21.27 2.20
N TYR A 209 2.31 21.03 1.59
CA TYR A 209 3.50 20.61 2.35
C TYR A 209 3.92 21.62 3.43
N THR A 210 3.68 22.91 3.22
CA THR A 210 4.01 23.97 4.19
C THR A 210 3.04 23.98 5.37
N ASP A 211 1.75 23.82 5.10
CA ASP A 211 0.68 24.06 6.06
C ASP A 211 0.08 22.76 6.65
N LEU A 212 0.54 21.59 6.20
CA LEU A 212 0.12 20.29 6.69
C LEU A 212 0.90 19.93 7.97
N ALA A 213 0.19 19.84 9.09
CA ALA A 213 0.73 19.28 10.32
C ALA A 213 0.68 17.76 10.24
N VAL A 214 1.86 17.13 10.18
CA VAL A 214 2.05 15.68 10.06
C VAL A 214 2.89 15.16 11.22
N TYR A 215 2.57 13.95 11.70
CA TYR A 215 3.37 13.28 12.72
C TYR A 215 4.59 12.57 12.11
N GLU A 216 4.43 12.01 10.92
CA GLU A 216 5.46 11.25 10.18
C GLU A 216 5.59 11.83 8.76
N PRO A 217 6.39 12.90 8.56
CA PRO A 217 6.42 13.63 7.30
C PRO A 217 6.96 12.82 6.12
N SER A 218 7.87 11.88 6.37
CA SER A 218 8.51 11.09 5.31
C SER A 218 7.57 10.07 4.64
N THR A 219 6.39 9.84 5.22
CA THR A 219 5.45 8.81 4.77
C THR A 219 4.30 9.41 3.96
N ILE A 220 4.28 10.72 3.76
CA ILE A 220 3.19 11.45 3.12
C ILE A 220 3.53 11.76 1.67
N ASP A 221 2.57 11.51 0.80
CA ASP A 221 2.55 11.98 -0.57
C ASP A 221 1.40 12.96 -0.78
N VAL A 222 1.63 13.97 -1.61
CA VAL A 222 0.61 14.97 -1.94
C VAL A 222 0.49 15.04 -3.44
N SER A 223 -0.72 14.75 -3.92
CA SER A 223 -1.08 14.88 -5.33
C SER A 223 -2.18 15.92 -5.46
N CYS A 224 -1.97 16.92 -6.32
CA CYS A 224 -2.97 17.94 -6.59
C CYS A 224 -3.38 17.89 -8.05
N SER A 225 -4.67 18.15 -8.31
CA SER A 225 -5.22 18.24 -9.66
C SER A 225 -6.40 19.19 -9.70
N TYR A 226 -6.79 19.62 -10.90
CA TYR A 226 -8.04 20.33 -11.08
C TYR A 226 -9.22 19.38 -10.84
N PHE A 227 -10.06 19.71 -9.88
CA PHE A 227 -11.32 19.05 -9.61
C PHE A 227 -12.47 19.87 -10.21
N ASP A 228 -12.96 19.42 -11.35
CA ASP A 228 -14.02 20.05 -12.13
C ASP A 228 -15.16 19.05 -12.39
N PRO A 229 -16.01 18.76 -11.38
CA PRO A 229 -17.04 17.73 -11.49
C PRO A 229 -18.14 18.07 -12.50
N LEU A 230 -18.25 19.34 -12.89
CA LEU A 230 -19.27 19.85 -13.81
C LEU A 230 -18.72 20.14 -15.21
N GLY A 231 -17.43 19.91 -15.44
CA GLY A 231 -16.80 20.13 -16.74
C GLY A 231 -16.89 21.59 -17.19
N LEU A 232 -16.68 22.54 -16.29
CA LEU A 232 -16.68 23.98 -16.56
C LEU A 232 -15.44 24.44 -17.34
N LEU A 233 -14.33 23.69 -17.25
CA LEU A 233 -13.06 23.98 -17.89
C LEU A 233 -12.92 23.28 -19.25
N GLU A 234 -12.23 23.92 -20.19
CA GLU A 234 -11.75 23.32 -21.43
C GLU A 234 -10.24 23.44 -21.56
N LEU A 235 -9.61 22.40 -22.11
CA LEU A 235 -8.18 22.38 -22.42
C LEU A 235 -7.91 23.34 -23.60
N VAL A 236 -6.99 24.26 -23.40
CA VAL A 236 -6.56 25.24 -24.40
C VAL A 236 -5.37 24.72 -25.19
N ASP A 237 -4.31 24.32 -24.48
CA ASP A 237 -3.10 23.73 -25.06
C ASP A 237 -2.34 22.88 -24.04
N VAL A 238 -1.27 22.23 -24.52
CA VAL A 238 -0.25 21.59 -23.69
C VAL A 238 1.12 22.11 -24.13
N VAL A 239 1.79 22.86 -23.25
CA VAL A 239 3.09 23.49 -23.55
C VAL A 239 4.15 22.90 -22.64
N ASN A 240 5.13 22.19 -23.21
CA ASN A 240 6.20 21.52 -22.46
C ASN A 240 5.69 20.57 -21.36
N GLY A 241 4.55 19.90 -21.62
CA GLY A 241 3.90 19.01 -20.65
C GLY A 241 2.94 19.71 -19.69
N ASN A 242 2.93 21.05 -19.65
CA ASN A 242 2.00 21.80 -18.81
C ASN A 242 0.63 21.90 -19.49
N SER A 243 -0.40 21.39 -18.83
CA SER A 243 -1.77 21.53 -19.32
C SER A 243 -2.33 22.90 -18.96
N ARG A 244 -2.98 23.56 -19.92
CA ARG A 244 -3.58 24.89 -19.72
C ARG A 244 -5.06 24.84 -19.99
N TYR A 245 -5.84 25.29 -19.04
CA TYR A 245 -7.29 25.32 -19.12
C TYR A 245 -7.83 26.74 -19.11
N ARG A 246 -9.05 26.90 -19.62
CA ARG A 246 -9.84 28.12 -19.46
C ARG A 246 -11.29 27.76 -19.18
N LEU A 247 -12.07 28.72 -18.69
CA LEU A 247 -13.50 28.54 -18.55
C LEU A 247 -14.15 28.41 -19.94
N LYS A 248 -15.05 27.43 -20.12
CA LYS A 248 -15.78 27.27 -21.38
C LYS A 248 -16.61 28.52 -21.69
N SER A 249 -16.66 28.88 -22.96
CA SER A 249 -17.54 29.96 -23.46
C SER A 249 -19.04 29.66 -23.27
N THR A 250 -19.39 28.40 -23.03
CA THR A 250 -20.77 27.97 -22.74
C THR A 250 -21.17 28.15 -21.27
N VAL A 251 -20.26 28.56 -20.38
CA VAL A 251 -20.60 28.87 -18.99
C VAL A 251 -21.41 30.16 -18.96
N THR A 252 -22.58 30.12 -18.32
CA THR A 252 -23.54 31.25 -18.27
C THR A 252 -24.04 31.46 -16.85
N ALA A 253 -24.95 32.43 -16.64
CA ALA A 253 -25.62 32.64 -15.36
C ALA A 253 -26.36 31.39 -14.82
N ALA A 254 -26.69 30.41 -15.69
CA ALA A 254 -27.25 29.13 -15.25
C ALA A 254 -26.27 28.30 -14.42
N ASN A 255 -24.97 28.58 -14.51
CA ASN A 255 -23.91 27.94 -13.74
C ASN A 255 -23.57 28.73 -12.46
N ASN A 256 -24.32 29.77 -12.10
CA ASN A 256 -24.06 30.53 -10.88
C ASN A 256 -24.13 29.65 -9.63
N ASN A 257 -23.25 29.93 -8.67
CA ASN A 257 -23.04 29.14 -7.44
C ASN A 257 -22.44 27.75 -7.66
N THR A 258 -21.98 27.43 -8.87
CA THR A 258 -21.13 26.26 -9.10
C THR A 258 -19.66 26.59 -8.91
N SER A 259 -18.83 25.56 -8.74
CA SER A 259 -17.40 25.75 -8.52
C SER A 259 -16.55 24.63 -9.13
N PHE A 260 -15.29 24.97 -9.37
CA PHE A 260 -14.20 24.03 -9.58
C PHE A 260 -13.03 24.44 -8.68
N SER A 261 -12.12 23.50 -8.39
CA SER A 261 -11.01 23.74 -7.46
C SER A 261 -9.70 23.14 -7.96
N VAL A 262 -8.59 23.56 -7.37
CA VAL A 262 -7.41 22.70 -7.24
C VAL A 262 -7.57 21.91 -5.96
N ARG A 263 -7.83 20.61 -6.10
CA ARG A 263 -7.95 19.67 -4.99
C ARG A 263 -6.65 18.90 -4.82
N CYS A 264 -6.20 18.83 -3.58
CA CYS A 264 -5.02 18.09 -3.18
C CYS A 264 -5.41 16.93 -2.28
N SER A 265 -5.03 15.72 -2.68
CA SER A 265 -5.18 14.49 -1.90
C SER A 265 -3.86 14.19 -1.20
N VAL A 266 -3.97 13.92 0.10
CA VAL A 266 -2.84 13.55 0.95
C VAL A 266 -2.90 12.04 1.21
N PHE A 267 -1.93 11.32 0.69
CA PHE A 267 -1.82 9.88 0.80
C PHE A 267 -0.75 9.51 1.83
N ASN A 268 -1.02 8.55 2.69
CA ASN A 268 -0.01 7.96 3.56
C ASN A 268 0.51 6.66 2.92
N ARG A 269 1.77 6.68 2.49
CA ARG A 269 2.44 5.55 1.87
C ARG A 269 2.57 4.39 2.83
N ASP A 270 2.98 4.62 4.08
CA ASP A 270 3.14 3.57 5.10
C ASP A 270 1.86 2.81 5.40
N LEU A 271 0.70 3.46 5.29
CA LEU A 271 -0.62 2.88 5.51
C LEU A 271 -1.32 2.47 4.20
N ASN A 272 -0.74 2.82 3.05
CA ASN A 272 -1.38 2.72 1.73
C ASN A 272 -2.82 3.26 1.74
N ARG A 273 -3.02 4.49 2.25
CA ARG A 273 -4.35 5.05 2.50
C ARG A 273 -4.44 6.55 2.21
N ASP A 274 -5.51 6.96 1.56
CA ASP A 274 -5.93 8.35 1.45
C ASP A 274 -6.36 8.87 2.83
N VAL A 275 -5.78 9.98 3.24
CA VAL A 275 -6.00 10.54 4.58
C VAL A 275 -6.98 11.71 4.53
N ILE A 276 -6.74 12.65 3.63
CA ILE A 276 -7.51 13.90 3.56
C ILE A 276 -7.45 14.49 2.15
N ASP A 277 -8.59 15.01 1.70
CA ASP A 277 -8.71 15.85 0.51
C ASP A 277 -8.89 17.31 0.93
N ILE A 278 -8.17 18.21 0.26
CA ILE A 278 -8.13 19.64 0.57
C ILE A 278 -8.33 20.45 -0.71
N ASP A 279 -9.37 21.28 -0.76
CA ASP A 279 -9.56 22.25 -1.84
C ASP A 279 -8.74 23.51 -1.55
N ILE A 280 -7.55 23.63 -2.16
CA ILE A 280 -6.58 24.71 -1.85
C ILE A 280 -6.98 26.03 -2.51
N LEU A 281 -7.41 25.95 -3.77
CA LEU A 281 -7.93 27.07 -4.56
C LEU A 281 -9.31 26.68 -5.05
N SER A 282 -10.31 27.51 -4.81
CA SER A 282 -11.68 27.26 -5.30
C SER A 282 -12.20 28.48 -6.03
N TRP A 283 -12.73 28.27 -7.23
CA TRP A 283 -13.34 29.31 -8.04
C TRP A 283 -14.85 29.12 -8.08
N PHE A 284 -15.58 30.17 -7.73
CA PHE A 284 -17.05 30.20 -7.78
C PHE A 284 -17.52 31.02 -8.98
N ILE A 285 -18.48 30.44 -9.72
CA ILE A 285 -19.11 31.09 -10.86
C ILE A 285 -20.17 32.07 -10.36
N GLN A 286 -20.01 33.34 -10.72
CA GLN A 286 -20.96 34.41 -10.44
C GLN A 286 -21.01 35.41 -11.61
N ILE A 287 -21.73 35.02 -12.66
CA ILE A 287 -21.89 35.72 -13.94
C ILE A 287 -23.23 36.45 -13.99
#